data_AF-A0A923CPD9-F1
#
_entry.id   AF-A0A923CPD9-F1
#
_cell.length_a   1.000
_cell.length_b   1.000
_cell.length_c   1.000
_cell.angle_alpha   90.00
_cell.angle_beta   90.00
_cell.angle_gamma   90.00
#
_symmetry.space_group_name_H-M   'P 1'
#
loop_
_entity.id
_entity.type
_entity.pdbx_description
1 polymer ?
#
loop_
_entity_poly.entity_id
_entity_poly.type
_entity_poly.pdbx_seq_one_letter_code
_entity_poly.pdbx_strand_id
1 'polypeptide(L)' 'MSNASMPEKPALEGLESKWGPLWEERGTYRFDRQAAVDAGPDSVYAIDTPPPTASGSLHIGHVFSYTHMDLAARFQRMRG' A
#
# COMPACT_ATOMS: atom_id res chain seq x y z
N MET A 1 -28.25 -1.80 7.45
CA MET A 1 -27.24 -1.73 6.38
C MET A 1 -27.27 -0.33 5.81
N SER A 2 -26.14 0.36 5.77
CA SER A 2 -26.08 1.75 5.28
C SER A 2 -26.42 1.79 3.79
N ASN A 3 -27.49 2.48 3.41
CA ASN A 3 -27.79 2.83 2.02
C ASN A 3 -26.82 3.94 1.59
N ALA A 4 -25.59 3.57 1.26
CA ALA A 4 -24.66 4.50 0.65
C ALA A 4 -25.12 4.73 -0.80
N SER A 5 -25.68 5.91 -1.07
CA SER A 5 -25.95 6.35 -2.45
C SER A 5 -24.61 6.54 -3.16
N MET A 6 -24.35 5.72 -4.18
CA MET A 6 -23.16 5.85 -5.01
C MET A 6 -23.25 7.16 -5.83
N PRO A 7 -22.21 8.00 -5.83
CA PRO A 7 -22.23 9.23 -6.62
C PRO A 7 -22.08 8.90 -8.12
N GLU A 8 -22.74 9.70 -8.96
CA GLU A 8 -22.61 9.59 -10.43
C GLU A 8 -21.18 9.89 -10.90
N LYS A 9 -20.46 10.76 -10.17
CA LYS A 9 -19.04 11.05 -10.38
C LYS A 9 -18.29 10.98 -9.05
N PRO A 10 -17.24 10.15 -8.92
CA PRO A 10 -16.44 10.11 -7.70
C PRO A 10 -15.63 11.41 -7.56
N ALA A 11 -15.75 12.03 -6.38
CA ALA A 11 -14.86 13.09 -5.94
C ALA A 11 -13.59 12.46 -5.34
N LEU A 12 -12.42 13.01 -5.67
CA LEU A 12 -11.14 12.56 -5.11
C LEU A 12 -10.69 13.44 -3.94
N GLU A 13 -11.29 14.62 -3.82
CA GLU A 13 -11.00 15.62 -2.82
C GLU A 13 -11.19 15.06 -1.41
N GLY A 14 -10.16 15.19 -0.58
CA GLY A 14 -10.19 14.75 0.81
C GLY A 14 -10.07 13.23 1.04
N LEU A 15 -10.02 12.40 -0.02
CA LEU A 15 -9.84 10.95 0.15
C LEU A 15 -8.49 10.62 0.76
N GLU A 16 -7.40 11.23 0.28
CA GLU A 16 -6.06 11.01 0.82
C GLU A 16 -5.94 11.47 2.28
N SER A 17 -6.50 12.65 2.59
CA SER A 17 -6.54 13.19 3.96
C SER A 17 -7.36 12.33 4.92
N LYS A 18 -8.33 11.58 4.42
CA LYS A 18 -9.12 10.63 5.21
C LYS A 18 -8.39 9.30 5.38
N TRP A 19 -7.94 8.69 4.29
CA TRP A 19 -7.44 7.33 4.29
C TRP A 19 -5.99 7.22 4.75
N GLY A 20 -5.14 8.20 4.43
CA GLY A 20 -3.73 8.21 4.86
C GLY A 20 -3.59 8.06 6.38
N PRO A 21 -4.14 8.98 7.18
CA PRO A 21 -4.06 8.89 8.65
C PRO A 21 -4.71 7.63 9.21
N LEU A 22 -5.86 7.23 8.66
CA LEU A 22 -6.57 6.03 9.13
C LEU A 22 -5.77 4.75 8.90
N TRP A 23 -5.09 4.63 7.74
CA TRP A 23 -4.26 3.47 7.45
C TRP A 23 -3.01 3.43 8.34
N GLU A 24 -2.44 4.59 8.64
CA GLU A 24 -1.31 4.72 9.56
C GLU A 24 -1.69 4.34 10.99
N GLU A 25 -2.79 4.88 11.51
CA GLU A 25 -3.33 4.57 12.84
C GLU A 25 -3.56 3.05 13.00
N ARG A 26 -4.17 2.42 12.00
CA ARG A 26 -4.44 0.98 11.99
C ARG A 26 -3.19 0.13 11.75
N GLY A 27 -2.07 0.73 11.38
CA GLY A 27 -0.87 -0.01 10.96
C GLY A 27 -1.12 -0.89 9.74
N THR A 28 -2.00 -0.47 8.81
CA THR A 28 -2.48 -1.27 7.66
C THR A 28 -1.34 -1.86 6.82
N TYR A 29 -0.22 -1.14 6.73
CA TYR A 29 0.95 -1.54 5.95
C TYR A 29 2.10 -2.10 6.80
N ARG A 30 1.94 -2.20 8.12
CA ARG A 30 2.98 -2.71 9.02
C ARG A 30 3.21 -4.21 8.75
N PHE A 31 4.47 -4.60 8.78
CA PHE A 31 4.88 -6.00 8.70
C PHE A 31 4.84 -6.61 10.10
N ASP A 32 4.07 -7.69 10.28
CA ASP A 32 4.06 -8.45 11.52
C ASP A 32 5.14 -9.54 11.48
N ARG A 33 6.27 -9.25 12.15
CA ARG A 33 7.39 -10.17 12.20
C ARG A 33 7.07 -11.45 12.98
N GLN A 34 6.27 -11.36 14.04
CA GLN A 34 5.98 -12.55 14.85
C GLN A 34 5.10 -13.51 14.07
N ALA A 35 4.05 -13.00 13.43
CA ALA A 35 3.19 -13.80 12.56
C ALA A 35 3.96 -14.46 11.41
N ALA A 36 4.91 -13.75 10.81
CA ALA A 36 5.77 -14.31 9.76
C ALA A 36 6.71 -15.42 10.27
N VAL A 37 7.25 -15.28 11.48
CA VAL A 37 8.07 -16.33 12.11
C VAL A 37 7.22 -17.57 12.41
N ASP A 38 6.01 -17.37 12.91
CA ASP A 38 5.09 -18.46 13.28
C ASP A 38 4.58 -19.21 12.04
N ALA A 39 4.33 -18.52 10.92
CA ALA A 39 3.85 -19.09 9.66
C ALA A 39 4.98 -19.72 8.80
N GLY A 40 6.23 -19.33 9.01
CA GLY A 40 7.40 -19.82 8.29
C GLY A 40 7.79 -18.96 7.07
N PRO A 41 9.01 -19.15 6.53
CA PRO A 41 9.59 -18.26 5.52
C PRO A 41 8.80 -18.21 4.20
N ASP A 42 8.10 -19.29 3.84
CA ASP A 42 7.32 -19.36 2.59
C ASP A 42 6.07 -18.47 2.61
N SER A 43 5.65 -17.98 3.79
CA SER A 43 4.55 -17.01 3.91
C SER A 43 5.00 -15.56 3.69
N VAL A 44 6.29 -15.31 3.43
CA VAL A 44 6.83 -13.96 3.28
C VAL A 44 6.99 -13.61 1.81
N TYR A 45 6.20 -12.62 1.36
CA TYR A 45 6.44 -11.95 0.09
C TYR A 45 7.34 -10.73 0.30
N ALA A 46 8.55 -10.76 -0.27
CA ALA A 46 9.52 -9.67 -0.19
C ALA A 46 9.64 -8.93 -1.53
N ILE A 47 9.66 -7.60 -1.47
CA ILE A 47 9.94 -6.74 -2.62
C ILE A 47 11.29 -6.09 -2.39
N ASP A 48 12.26 -6.44 -3.24
CA ASP A 48 13.58 -5.80 -3.25
C ASP A 48 13.54 -4.59 -4.19
N THR A 49 13.35 -3.41 -3.62
CA THR A 49 13.34 -2.16 -4.40
C THR A 49 14.78 -1.76 -4.68
N PRO A 50 15.15 -1.41 -5.93
CA PRO A 50 16.47 -0.84 -6.18
C PRO A 50 16.67 0.41 -5.32
N PRO A 51 17.89 0.65 -4.80
CA PRO A 51 18.13 1.80 -3.93
C PRO A 51 17.70 3.08 -4.66
N PRO A 52 16.97 3.99 -3.98
CA PRO A 52 16.52 5.22 -4.63
C PRO A 52 17.76 5.98 -5.11
N THR A 53 17.87 6.18 -6.44
CA THR A 53 18.94 6.98 -7.01
C THR A 53 18.79 8.41 -6.47
N ALA A 54 19.75 8.87 -5.67
CA ALA A 54 19.77 10.20 -5.05
C ALA A 54 20.05 11.32 -6.08
N SER A 55 19.18 11.44 -7.09
CA SER A 55 19.34 12.36 -8.22
C SER A 55 18.54 13.68 -8.05
N GLY A 56 17.83 13.86 -6.94
CA GLY A 56 17.04 15.05 -6.65
C GLY A 56 15.60 14.73 -6.28
N SER A 57 14.64 15.47 -6.84
CA SER A 57 13.21 15.34 -6.55
C SER A 57 12.57 14.10 -7.20
N LEU A 58 11.51 13.59 -6.58
CA LEU A 58 10.65 12.58 -7.21
C LEU A 58 9.99 13.15 -8.48
N HIS A 59 9.88 12.30 -9.49
CA HIS A 59 9.25 12.62 -10.78
C HIS A 59 8.33 11.47 -11.20
N ILE A 60 7.55 11.66 -12.26
CA ILE A 60 6.52 10.69 -12.69
C ILE A 60 7.05 9.27 -12.90
N GLY A 61 8.28 9.10 -13.39
CA GLY A 61 8.95 7.79 -13.45
C GLY A 61 9.06 7.06 -12.10
N HIS A 62 9.31 7.76 -10.99
CA HIS A 62 9.30 7.16 -9.65
C HIS A 62 7.89 6.71 -9.26
N VAL A 63 6.88 7.54 -9.52
CA VAL A 63 5.48 7.21 -9.25
C VAL A 63 5.09 5.94 -10.01
N PHE A 64 5.38 5.90 -11.31
CA PHE A 64 5.13 4.72 -12.15
C PHE A 64 5.77 3.45 -11.57
N SER A 65 7.06 3.48 -11.23
CA SER A 65 7.77 2.32 -10.70
C SER A 65 7.25 1.89 -9.32
N TYR A 66 7.06 2.81 -8.38
CA TYR A 66 6.58 2.50 -7.03
C TYR A 66 5.12 2.04 -7.01
N THR A 67 4.26 2.54 -7.90
CA THR A 67 2.88 2.06 -8.01
C THR A 67 2.83 0.59 -8.43
N HIS A 68 3.69 0.11 -9.35
CA HIS A 68 3.73 -1.32 -9.70
C HIS A 68 4.06 -2.20 -8.49
N MET A 69 5.06 -1.78 -7.71
CA MET A 69 5.47 -2.50 -6.51
C MET A 69 4.37 -2.49 -5.44
N ASP A 70 3.70 -1.36 -5.21
CA ASP A 70 2.58 -1.25 -4.26
C ASP A 70 1.39 -2.13 -4.67
N LEU A 71 1.05 -2.19 -5.96
CA LEU A 71 0.00 -3.08 -6.45
C LEU A 71 0.31 -4.56 -6.16
N ALA A 72 1.54 -5.00 -6.41
CA ALA A 72 1.98 -6.35 -6.10
C ALA A 72 1.94 -6.63 -4.57
N ALA A 73 2.41 -5.69 -3.75
CA ALA A 73 2.37 -5.81 -2.29
C ALA A 73 0.93 -5.97 -1.75
N ARG A 74 -0.01 -5.16 -2.26
CA ARG A 74 -1.42 -5.23 -1.87
C ARG A 74 -2.06 -6.53 -2.31
N PHE A 75 -1.81 -6.95 -3.55
CA PHE A 75 -2.33 -8.20 -4.08
C PHE A 75 -1.88 -9.40 -3.25
N GLN A 76 -0.59 -9.49 -2.93
CA GLN A 76 -0.07 -10.60 -2.14
C GLN A 76 -0.62 -10.56 -0.71
N ARG A 77 -0.67 -9.40 -0.04
CA ARG A 77 -1.30 -9.27 1.30
C ARG A 77 -2.76 -9.76 1.32
N MET A 78 -3.52 -9.56 0.24
CA MET A 78 -4.90 -10.03 0.15
C MET A 78 -5.03 -11.55 -0.10
N ARG A 79 -3.94 -12.24 -0.44
CA ARG A 79 -3.90 -13.68 -0.69
C ARG A 79 -3.45 -14.52 0.50
N GLY A 80 -3.07 -13.89 1.61
CA GLY A 80 -2.43 -14.54 2.76
C GLY A 80 -0.91 -14.55 2.62
#